data_AF-C0QRB9-F1
#
_entry.id   AF-C0QRB9-F1
#
_cell.length_a   1.000
_cell.length_b   1.000
_cell.length_c   1.000
_cell.angle_alpha   90.00
_cell.angle_beta   90.00
_cell.angle_gamma   90.00
#
_symmetry.space_group_name_H-M   'P 1'
#
loop_
_entity.id
_entity.type
_entity.pdbx_description
1 polymer ?
#
loop_
_entity_poly.entity_id
_entity_poly.type
_entity_poly.pdbx_seq_one_letter_code
_entity_poly.pdbx_strand_id
1 'polypeptide(L)'
;MTAIRNLLIVLTAFLYVVQAKADDIKDIKEVIKIYNHTVIQASKSKNLPDIITFKNMMSDIAVGRVAEKLYIWIMSWHESNLYMDAKLLDIKFTNISVNGDTATAFTDEKWTYRYIDISRGVVAHPETEVRYKMRYDLVKNNDRWLIRKIKIISQDEKILKNKEGKR
;
A
#
# COMPACT_ATOMS: atom_id res chain seq x y z
N MET A 1 10.90 -20.92 48.07
CA MET A 1 11.59 -19.89 47.26
C MET A 1 11.71 -20.21 45.76
N THR A 2 11.23 -21.36 45.29
CA THR A 2 11.23 -21.74 43.85
C THR A 2 10.00 -21.22 43.08
N ALA A 3 8.84 -21.12 43.74
CA ALA A 3 7.60 -20.65 43.10
C ALA A 3 7.65 -19.19 42.62
N ILE A 4 8.27 -18.29 43.40
CA ILE A 4 8.42 -16.86 43.04
C ILE A 4 9.40 -16.69 41.86
N ARG A 5 10.42 -17.56 41.77
CA ARG A 5 11.42 -17.53 40.70
C ARG A 5 10.84 -18.03 39.37
N ASN A 6 9.95 -19.03 39.41
CA ASN A 6 9.24 -19.51 38.22
C ASN A 6 8.17 -18.51 37.73
N LEU A 7 7.50 -17.80 38.65
CA LEU A 7 6.53 -16.75 38.30
C LEU A 7 7.19 -15.56 37.58
N LEU A 8 8.41 -15.18 37.98
CA LEU A 8 9.16 -14.09 37.36
C LEU A 8 9.62 -14.42 35.92
N ILE A 9 9.95 -15.69 35.63
CA ILE A 9 10.39 -16.15 34.30
C ILE A 9 9.20 -16.22 33.32
N VAL A 10 8.01 -16.59 33.79
CA VAL A 10 6.80 -16.61 32.94
C VAL A 10 6.34 -15.19 32.60
N LEU A 11 6.46 -14.23 33.53
CA LEU A 11 6.11 -12.84 33.28
C LEU A 11 7.00 -12.15 32.23
N THR A 12 8.31 -12.45 32.23
CA THR A 12 9.23 -11.86 31.23
C THR A 12 8.96 -12.40 29.83
N ALA A 13 8.74 -13.72 29.67
CA ALA A 13 8.41 -14.30 28.38
C ALA A 13 7.12 -13.75 27.76
N PHE A 14 6.10 -13.47 28.58
CA PHE A 14 4.85 -12.90 28.11
C PHE A 14 5.01 -11.46 27.58
N LEU A 15 5.83 -10.64 28.24
CA LEU A 15 6.13 -9.27 27.81
C LEU A 15 6.83 -9.23 26.45
N TYR A 16 7.78 -10.14 26.20
CA TYR A 16 8.48 -10.23 24.92
C TYR A 16 7.54 -10.57 23.74
N VAL A 17 6.58 -11.48 23.94
CA VAL A 17 5.63 -11.88 22.88
C VAL A 17 4.68 -10.73 22.52
N VAL A 18 4.21 -9.98 23.52
CA VAL A 18 3.34 -8.82 23.29
C VAL A 18 4.09 -7.71 22.55
N GLN A 19 5.33 -7.43 22.94
CA GLN A 19 6.15 -6.41 22.29
C GLN A 19 6.49 -6.77 20.83
N ALA A 20 6.92 -8.02 20.57
CA ALA A 20 7.21 -8.48 19.21
C ALA A 20 5.99 -8.36 18.27
N LYS A 21 4.79 -8.68 18.76
CA LYS A 21 3.55 -8.49 17.99
C LYS A 21 3.23 -7.02 17.71
N ALA A 22 3.53 -6.12 18.66
CA ALA A 22 3.31 -4.69 18.47
C ALA A 22 4.26 -4.11 17.42
N ASP A 23 5.52 -4.54 17.43
CA ASP A 23 6.52 -4.14 16.44
C ASP A 23 6.16 -4.66 15.04
N ASP A 24 5.75 -5.93 14.91
CA ASP A 24 5.27 -6.49 13.64
C ASP A 24 4.09 -5.68 13.07
N ILE A 25 3.10 -5.34 13.90
CA ILE A 25 1.95 -4.54 13.47
C ILE A 25 2.38 -3.16 12.98
N LYS A 26 3.34 -2.52 13.65
CA LYS A 26 3.87 -1.23 13.25
C LYS A 26 4.57 -1.33 11.89
N ASP A 27 5.42 -2.34 11.71
CA ASP A 27 6.16 -2.55 10.46
C ASP A 27 5.23 -2.89 9.29
N ILE A 28 4.19 -3.69 9.53
CA ILE A 28 3.15 -3.99 8.53
C ILE A 28 2.42 -2.71 8.09
N LYS A 29 2.07 -1.82 9.03
CA LYS A 29 1.44 -0.54 8.69
C LYS A 29 2.38 0.33 7.86
N GLU A 30 3.65 0.36 8.23
CA GLU A 30 4.65 1.16 7.54
C GLU A 30 4.88 0.67 6.11
N VAL A 31 5.07 -0.63 5.89
CA VAL A 31 5.27 -1.17 4.54
C VAL A 31 4.06 -0.94 3.63
N ILE A 32 2.84 -1.00 4.17
CA ILE A 32 1.62 -0.69 3.41
C ILE A 32 1.53 0.80 3.06
N LYS A 33 1.93 1.70 3.97
CA LYS A 33 1.99 3.14 3.68
C LYS A 33 3.05 3.46 2.63
N ILE A 34 4.25 2.88 2.76
CA ILE A 34 5.32 3.03 1.78
C ILE A 34 4.86 2.52 0.42
N TYR A 35 4.23 1.35 0.35
CA TYR A 35 3.65 0.82 -0.89
C TYR A 35 2.70 1.82 -1.55
N ASN A 36 1.72 2.34 -0.81
CA ASN A 36 0.75 3.30 -1.33
C ASN A 36 1.40 4.62 -1.76
N HIS A 37 2.41 5.08 -1.03
CA HIS A 37 3.21 6.22 -1.44
C HIS A 37 3.94 5.95 -2.77
N THR A 38 4.55 4.77 -2.92
CA THR A 38 5.21 4.39 -4.17
C THR A 38 4.22 4.31 -5.33
N VAL A 39 2.99 3.82 -5.11
CA VAL A 39 1.93 3.87 -6.13
C VAL A 39 1.69 5.30 -6.62
N ILE A 40 1.55 6.26 -5.70
CA ILE A 40 1.33 7.68 -6.03
C ILE A 40 2.49 8.25 -6.85
N GLN A 41 3.73 8.01 -6.41
CA GLN A 41 4.91 8.55 -7.11
C GLN A 41 5.10 7.91 -8.48
N ALA A 42 4.97 6.59 -8.56
CA ALA A 42 5.16 5.86 -9.80
C ALA A 42 4.07 6.18 -10.81
N SER A 43 2.80 6.32 -10.38
CA SER A 43 1.68 6.63 -11.28
C SER A 43 1.75 8.04 -11.88
N LYS A 44 2.46 8.96 -11.22
CA LYS A 44 2.66 10.34 -11.66
C LYS A 44 3.92 10.52 -12.51
N SER A 45 4.82 9.55 -12.52
CA SER A 45 6.05 9.64 -13.29
C SER A 45 5.75 9.68 -14.78
N LYS A 46 6.42 10.56 -15.52
CA LYS A 46 6.36 10.55 -17.00
C LYS A 46 7.25 9.47 -17.62
N ASN A 47 8.28 9.05 -16.87
CA ASN A 47 9.27 8.07 -17.29
C ASN A 47 9.43 7.06 -16.16
N LEU A 48 8.73 5.93 -16.27
CA LEU A 48 8.93 4.82 -15.34
C LEU A 48 10.26 4.13 -15.68
N PRO A 49 11.09 3.74 -14.69
CA PRO A 49 12.27 2.95 -14.96
C PRO A 49 11.91 1.60 -15.61
N ASP A 50 12.88 0.85 -16.12
CA ASP A 50 12.61 -0.50 -16.63
C ASP A 50 12.10 -1.44 -15.52
N ILE A 51 11.47 -2.54 -15.91
CA ILE A 51 10.85 -3.49 -14.97
C ILE A 51 11.85 -4.10 -13.96
N ILE A 52 13.12 -4.30 -14.33
CA ILE A 52 14.12 -4.87 -13.43
C ILE A 52 14.44 -3.84 -12.34
N THR A 53 14.74 -2.61 -12.75
CA THR A 53 14.98 -1.49 -11.83
C THR A 53 13.76 -1.24 -10.94
N PHE A 54 12.55 -1.23 -11.49
CA PHE A 54 11.33 -1.04 -10.72
C PHE A 54 11.11 -2.14 -9.67
N LYS A 55 11.35 -3.41 -10.03
CA LYS A 55 11.26 -4.54 -9.08
C LYS A 55 12.30 -4.43 -7.97
N ASN A 56 13.51 -3.97 -8.29
CA ASN A 56 14.56 -3.74 -7.30
C ASN A 56 14.20 -2.60 -6.33
N MET A 57 13.62 -1.50 -6.81
CA MET A 57 13.14 -0.41 -5.95
C MET A 57 12.04 -0.87 -4.97
N MET A 58 11.28 -1.90 -5.36
CA MET A 58 10.18 -2.46 -4.58
C MET A 58 10.58 -3.64 -3.68
N SER A 59 11.83 -4.10 -3.71
CA SER A 59 12.23 -5.38 -3.11
C SER A 59 12.05 -5.43 -1.60
N ASP A 60 12.15 -4.29 -0.93
CA ASP A 60 11.95 -4.14 0.52
C ASP A 60 10.49 -3.90 0.92
N ILE A 61 9.58 -3.78 -0.06
CA ILE A 61 8.18 -3.40 0.15
C ILE A 61 7.25 -4.56 -0.24
N ALA A 62 7.53 -5.21 -1.36
CA ALA A 62 6.65 -6.20 -1.94
C ALA A 62 7.45 -7.30 -2.66
N VAL A 63 6.85 -8.49 -2.72
CA VAL A 63 7.42 -9.57 -3.55
C VAL A 63 7.38 -9.18 -5.02
N GLY A 64 8.34 -9.67 -5.82
CA GLY A 64 8.52 -9.23 -7.21
C GLY A 64 7.27 -9.29 -8.09
N ARG A 65 6.39 -10.27 -7.90
CA ARG A 65 5.12 -10.38 -8.65
C ARG A 65 4.11 -9.26 -8.36
N VAL A 66 4.16 -8.65 -7.17
CA VAL A 66 3.29 -7.51 -6.81
C VAL A 66 3.82 -6.25 -7.48
N ALA A 67 5.14 -6.02 -7.41
CA ALA A 67 5.79 -4.93 -8.12
C ALA A 67 5.56 -5.01 -9.63
N GLU A 68 5.64 -6.20 -10.21
CA GLU A 68 5.40 -6.43 -11.64
C GLU A 68 3.95 -6.13 -12.07
N LYS A 69 2.96 -6.52 -11.25
CA LYS A 69 1.57 -6.15 -11.52
C LYS A 69 1.34 -4.63 -11.45
N LEU A 70 1.93 -3.97 -10.47
CA LEU A 70 1.88 -2.51 -10.36
C LEU A 70 2.52 -1.83 -11.56
N TYR A 71 3.68 -2.33 -12.00
CA TYR A 71 4.38 -1.85 -13.19
C TYR A 71 3.50 -1.94 -14.43
N ILE A 72 2.93 -3.12 -14.71
CA ILE A 72 2.06 -3.35 -15.87
C ILE A 72 0.84 -2.43 -15.83
N TRP A 73 0.22 -2.26 -14.65
CA TRP A 73 -0.91 -1.37 -14.47
C TRP A 73 -0.56 0.09 -14.80
N ILE A 74 0.58 0.59 -14.32
CA ILE A 74 1.04 1.95 -14.63
C ILE A 74 1.36 2.09 -16.12
N MET A 75 2.10 1.14 -16.69
CA MET A 75 2.49 1.16 -18.10
C MET A 75 1.29 1.15 -19.05
N SER A 76 0.18 0.50 -18.67
CA SER A 76 -1.04 0.49 -19.50
C SER A 76 -1.60 1.89 -19.80
N TRP A 77 -1.38 2.86 -18.90
CA TRP A 77 -1.75 4.26 -19.15
C TRP A 77 -0.71 5.00 -19.97
N HIS A 78 0.57 4.71 -19.75
CA HIS A 78 1.65 5.30 -20.55
C HIS A 78 1.52 4.94 -22.03
N GLU A 79 1.09 3.72 -22.35
CA GLU A 79 0.77 3.30 -23.72
C GLU A 79 -0.35 4.16 -24.35
N SER A 80 -1.22 4.73 -23.52
CA SER A 80 -2.27 5.69 -23.94
C SER A 80 -1.84 7.15 -23.82
N ASN A 81 -0.54 7.43 -23.61
CA ASN A 81 0.01 8.77 -23.40
C ASN A 81 -0.57 9.49 -22.16
N LEU A 82 -0.90 8.73 -21.11
CA LEU A 82 -1.47 9.23 -19.85
C LEU A 82 -0.58 8.90 -18.65
N TYR A 83 -0.60 9.76 -17.65
CA TYR A 83 -0.20 9.41 -16.28
C TYR A 83 -1.32 9.73 -15.30
N MET A 84 -1.32 9.08 -14.13
CA MET A 84 -2.32 9.28 -13.08
C MET A 84 -1.75 10.16 -11.97
N ASP A 85 -2.35 11.35 -11.79
CA ASP A 85 -2.10 12.23 -10.66
C ASP A 85 -3.04 11.83 -9.52
N ALA A 86 -2.56 10.95 -8.63
CA ALA A 86 -3.32 10.40 -7.51
C ALA A 86 -2.90 10.99 -6.16
N LYS A 87 -3.83 10.97 -5.21
CA LYS A 87 -3.61 11.32 -3.81
C LYS A 87 -4.35 10.34 -2.91
N LEU A 88 -3.66 9.79 -1.92
CA LEU A 88 -4.27 9.09 -0.81
C LEU A 88 -4.71 10.13 0.24
N LEU A 89 -6.02 10.35 0.36
CA LEU A 89 -6.59 11.31 1.29
C LEU A 89 -6.66 10.76 2.72
N ASP A 90 -6.98 9.47 2.87
CA ASP A 90 -7.11 8.81 4.17
C ASP A 90 -6.84 7.31 4.02
N ILE A 91 -6.24 6.72 5.05
CA ILE A 91 -6.03 5.27 5.15
C ILE A 91 -6.28 4.83 6.60
N LYS A 92 -7.28 3.98 6.78
CA LYS A 92 -7.64 3.40 8.07
C LYS A 92 -7.39 1.91 8.07
N PHE A 93 -6.53 1.45 8.96
CA PHE A 93 -6.34 0.03 9.20
C PHE A 93 -7.49 -0.50 10.05
N THR A 94 -8.33 -1.36 9.48
CA THR A 94 -9.53 -1.88 10.14
C THR A 94 -9.26 -3.16 10.93
N ASN A 95 -8.34 -4.00 10.45
CA ASN A 95 -7.88 -5.19 11.15
C ASN A 95 -6.47 -5.59 10.68
N ILE A 96 -5.64 -6.08 11.60
CA ILE A 96 -4.33 -6.67 11.30
C ILE A 96 -4.20 -7.94 12.14
N SER A 97 -3.92 -9.06 11.49
CA SER A 97 -3.70 -10.36 12.14
C SER A 97 -2.34 -10.91 11.75
N VAL A 98 -1.50 -11.20 12.75
CA VAL A 98 -0.13 -11.71 12.59
C VAL A 98 -0.07 -13.15 13.09
N ASN A 99 0.43 -14.05 12.24
CA ASN A 99 0.55 -15.49 12.48
C ASN A 99 1.95 -15.95 12.05
N GLY A 100 2.91 -15.87 12.99
CA GLY A 100 4.32 -16.14 12.71
C GLY A 100 4.83 -15.23 11.59
N ASP A 101 5.36 -15.84 10.53
CA ASP A 101 5.92 -15.12 9.36
C ASP A 101 4.88 -14.73 8.32
N THR A 102 3.60 -14.72 8.68
CA THR A 102 2.52 -14.27 7.79
C THR A 102 1.62 -13.28 8.49
N ALA A 103 1.06 -12.35 7.72
CA ALA A 103 0.07 -11.44 8.22
C ALA A 103 -1.01 -11.14 7.18
N THR A 104 -2.18 -10.74 7.67
CA THR A 104 -3.24 -10.17 6.85
C THR A 104 -3.63 -8.82 7.43
N ALA A 105 -3.65 -7.78 6.60
CA ALA A 105 -4.07 -6.44 6.96
C ALA A 105 -5.23 -5.99 6.08
N PHE A 106 -6.19 -5.31 6.68
CA PHE A 106 -7.35 -4.74 6.02
C PHE A 106 -7.33 -3.22 6.16
N THR A 107 -7.63 -2.52 5.07
CA THR A 107 -7.69 -1.06 5.05
C THR A 107 -9.00 -0.57 4.44
N ASP A 108 -9.43 0.61 4.90
CA ASP A 108 -10.39 1.48 4.23
C ASP A 108 -9.60 2.71 3.76
N GLU A 109 -9.55 2.91 2.45
CA GLU A 109 -8.70 3.91 1.81
C GLU A 109 -9.55 4.86 0.99
N LYS A 110 -9.31 6.16 1.18
CA LYS A 110 -9.95 7.22 0.41
C LYS A 110 -8.92 7.85 -0.52
N TRP A 111 -9.21 7.87 -1.80
CA TRP A 111 -8.33 8.40 -2.83
C TRP A 111 -9.04 9.46 -3.66
N THR A 112 -8.25 10.37 -4.22
CA THR A 112 -8.63 11.11 -5.42
C THR A 112 -7.60 10.89 -6.52
N TYR A 113 -8.05 10.82 -7.76
CA TYR A 113 -7.15 10.74 -8.89
C TYR A 113 -7.75 11.44 -10.12
N ARG A 114 -6.86 11.82 -11.03
CA ARG A 114 -7.21 12.29 -12.38
C ARG A 114 -6.12 11.82 -13.35
N TYR A 115 -6.48 11.69 -14.60
CA TYR A 115 -5.53 11.37 -15.66
C TYR A 115 -5.10 12.64 -16.38
N ILE A 116 -3.80 12.75 -16.63
CA ILE A 116 -3.18 13.86 -17.34
C ILE A 116 -2.57 13.33 -18.63
N ASP A 117 -2.82 14.02 -19.74
CA ASP A 117 -2.14 13.78 -21.01
C ASP A 117 -0.66 14.18 -20.89
N ILE A 118 0.25 13.23 -21.13
CA ILE A 118 1.69 13.44 -20.98
C ILE A 118 2.20 14.53 -21.93
N SER A 119 1.69 14.57 -23.16
CA SER A 119 2.14 15.48 -24.23
C SER A 119 1.64 16.91 -24.02
N ARG A 120 0.41 17.07 -23.54
CA ARG A 120 -0.28 18.36 -23.41
C ARG A 120 -0.24 18.92 -21.98
N GLY A 121 -0.02 18.07 -20.98
CA GLY A 121 -0.08 18.45 -19.56
C GLY A 121 -1.48 18.85 -19.09
N VAL A 122 -2.52 18.52 -19.87
CA VAL A 122 -3.92 18.85 -19.56
C VAL A 122 -4.65 17.65 -18.96
N VAL A 123 -5.68 17.94 -18.18
CA VAL A 123 -6.55 16.92 -17.60
C VAL A 123 -7.30 16.20 -18.74
N ALA A 124 -7.06 14.89 -18.89
CA ALA A 124 -7.73 14.04 -19.87
C ALA A 124 -9.06 13.50 -19.33
N HIS A 125 -9.11 13.20 -18.03
CA HIS A 125 -10.31 12.72 -17.34
C HIS A 125 -10.55 13.51 -16.04
N PRO A 126 -11.82 13.78 -15.69
CA PRO A 126 -12.16 14.56 -14.51
C PRO A 126 -11.64 13.89 -13.22
N GLU A 127 -11.46 14.70 -12.18
CA GLU A 127 -11.08 14.19 -10.88
C GLU A 127 -12.16 13.25 -10.33
N THR A 128 -11.74 12.10 -9.83
CA THR A 128 -12.59 11.06 -9.29
C THR A 128 -12.18 10.79 -7.85
N GLU A 129 -13.16 10.78 -6.95
CA GLU A 129 -12.98 10.26 -5.60
C GLU A 129 -13.32 8.76 -5.61
N VAL A 130 -12.46 7.94 -5.02
CA VAL A 130 -12.71 6.51 -4.89
C VAL A 130 -12.41 6.03 -3.47
N ARG A 131 -13.23 5.12 -2.97
CA ARG A 131 -13.06 4.45 -1.69
C ARG A 131 -12.81 2.97 -1.94
N TYR A 132 -11.70 2.48 -1.41
CA TYR A 132 -11.34 1.09 -1.49
C TYR A 132 -11.38 0.44 -0.12
N LYS A 133 -11.96 -0.77 -0.04
CA LYS A 133 -11.65 -1.70 1.04
C LYS A 133 -10.65 -2.69 0.51
N MET A 134 -9.45 -2.73 1.09
CA MET A 134 -8.34 -3.55 0.60
C MET A 134 -7.99 -4.66 1.59
N ARG A 135 -7.48 -5.77 1.06
CA ARG A 135 -6.80 -6.82 1.81
C ARG A 135 -5.38 -6.95 1.32
N TYR A 136 -4.44 -6.87 2.24
CA TYR A 136 -3.02 -7.13 2.05
C TYR A 136 -2.67 -8.44 2.74
N ASP A 137 -2.16 -9.42 1.98
CA ASP A 137 -1.52 -10.60 2.56
C ASP A 137 0.00 -10.38 2.55
N LEU A 138 0.65 -10.47 3.71
CA LEU A 138 2.07 -10.22 3.89
C LEU A 138 2.81 -11.50 4.29
N VAL A 139 4.12 -11.50 4.05
CA VAL A 139 5.07 -12.53 4.47
C VAL A 139 6.31 -11.87 5.06
N LYS A 140 6.86 -12.44 6.12
CA LYS A 140 8.12 -12.00 6.73
C LYS A 140 9.28 -12.73 6.02
N ASN A 141 10.30 -11.98 5.62
CA ASN A 141 11.52 -12.49 5.01
C ASN A 141 12.71 -11.70 5.56
N ASN A 142 13.68 -12.39 6.17
CA ASN A 142 14.84 -11.77 6.82
C ASN A 142 14.44 -10.61 7.75
N ASP A 143 13.48 -10.88 8.64
CA ASP A 143 12.87 -9.93 9.57
C ASP A 143 12.12 -8.72 8.97
N ARG A 144 11.91 -8.71 7.65
CA ARG A 144 11.15 -7.65 6.97
C ARG A 144 9.81 -8.16 6.48
N TRP A 145 8.76 -7.38 6.71
CA TRP A 145 7.44 -7.65 6.15
C TRP A 145 7.37 -7.21 4.70
N LEU A 146 6.94 -8.11 3.82
CA LEU A 146 6.76 -7.85 2.39
C LEU A 146 5.31 -8.13 1.99
N ILE A 147 4.75 -7.26 1.16
CA ILE A 147 3.42 -7.48 0.58
C ILE A 147 3.52 -8.60 -0.46
N ARG A 148 2.81 -9.70 -0.20
CA ARG A 148 2.77 -10.88 -1.08
C ARG A 148 1.58 -10.86 -2.04
N LYS A 149 0.46 -10.27 -1.62
CA LYS A 149 -0.78 -10.18 -2.41
C LYS A 149 -1.61 -9.00 -1.95
N ILE A 150 -2.28 -8.37 -2.91
CA ILE A 150 -3.27 -7.31 -2.68
C ILE A 150 -4.57 -7.75 -3.34
N LYS A 151 -5.70 -7.51 -2.66
CA LYS A 151 -7.04 -7.72 -3.21
C LYS A 151 -7.92 -6.51 -2.89
N ILE A 152 -8.64 -6.03 -3.89
CA ILE A 152 -9.78 -5.13 -3.69
C ILE A 152 -10.94 -5.99 -3.18
N ILE A 153 -11.49 -5.63 -2.02
CA ILE A 153 -12.68 -6.26 -1.44
C ILE A 153 -13.93 -5.55 -1.97
N SER A 154 -13.89 -4.22 -2.00
CA SER A 154 -14.94 -3.39 -2.57
C SER A 154 -14.37 -2.06 -3.06
N GLN A 155 -15.04 -1.48 -4.05
CA GLN A 155 -14.75 -0.18 -4.63
C GLN A 155 -16.06 0.62 -4.71
N ASP A 156 -16.01 1.87 -4.29
CA ASP A 156 -17.08 2.84 -4.49
C ASP A 156 -16.47 4.12 -5.08
N GLU A 157 -16.99 4.58 -6.21
CA GLU A 157 -16.41 5.67 -6.99
C GLU A 157 -17.40 6.78 -7.28
N LYS A 158 -16.90 8.01 -7.27
CA LYS A 158 -17.69 9.20 -7.51
C LYS A 158 -16.88 10.22 -8.31
N ILE A 159 -17.34 10.51 -9.52
CA ILE A 159 -16.79 11.59 -10.34
C ILE A 159 -17.11 12.93 -9.67
N LEU A 160 -16.07 13.74 -9.44
CA LEU A 160 -16.22 15.08 -8.91
C LEU A 160 -16.58 16.00 -10.09
N LYS A 161 -17.80 16.55 -10.08
CA LYS A 161 -18.20 17.56 -11.06
C LYS A 161 -17.33 18.80 -10.88
N ASN A 162 -16.60 19.20 -11.92
CA ASN A 162 -15.99 20.51 -11.95
C ASN A 162 -17.09 21.56 -11.78
N LYS A 163 -16.96 22.42 -10.76
CA LYS A 163 -17.64 23.72 -10.79
C LYS A 163 -16.97 24.51 -11.90
N GLU A 164 -17.43 24.36 -13.13
CA GLU A 164 -17.04 25.27 -14.20
C GLU A 164 -17.37 26.69 -13.75
N GLY A 165 -16.35 27.55 -13.79
CA GLY A 165 -16.48 28.95 -13.47
C GLY A 165 -17.58 29.56 -14.31
N LYS A 166 -18.52 30.23 -13.64
CA LYS A 166 -19.30 31.29 -14.28
C LYS A 166 -18.30 32.28 -14.87
N ARG A 167 -18.15 32.25 -16.20
CA ARG A 167 -17.74 33.43 -16.96
C ARG A 167 -18.90 34.40 -17.03
#